data_AF-A0A9E0YSR6-F1
#
_entry.id   AF-A0A9E0YSR6-F1
#
_cell.length_a   1.000
_cell.length_b   1.000
_cell.length_c   1.000
_cell.angle_alpha   90.00
_cell.angle_beta   90.00
_cell.angle_gamma   90.00
#
_symmetry.space_group_name_H-M   'P 1'
#
loop_
_entity.id
_entity.type
_entity.pdbx_description
1 polymer ?
#
loop_
_entity_poly.entity_id
_entity_poly.type
_entity_poly.pdbx_seq_one_letter_code
_entity_poly.pdbx_strand_id
1 'polypeptide(L)' 'AGTEPMIRIMGLDPITETSQSAAGIRGATRFNQGSHGSLLDPSASPAVTAEMQGQAASLISSGGTTVVVNDPSVIQND' A
#
# COMPACT_ATOMS: atom_id res chain seq x y z
N ALA A 1 -4.27 -0.59 16.49
CA ALA A 1 -2.88 -0.30 16.89
C ALA A 1 -2.13 -1.62 17.00
N GLY A 2 -1.05 -1.80 16.23
CA GLY A 2 -0.31 -3.06 16.09
C GLY A 2 0.46 -3.16 14.77
N THR A 3 -0.04 -2.50 13.72
CA THR A 3 0.58 -2.44 12.39
C THR A 3 2.00 -1.87 12.43
N GLU A 4 2.21 -0.78 13.18
CA GLU A 4 3.51 -0.09 13.19
C GLU A 4 4.65 -0.87 13.84
N PRO A 5 4.48 -1.45 15.04
CA PRO A 5 5.47 -2.38 15.58
C PRO A 5 5.79 -3.55 14.63
N MET A 6 4.79 -4.09 13.92
CA MET A 6 5.01 -5.19 12.99
C MET A 6 5.80 -4.78 11.75
N ILE A 7 5.46 -3.65 11.12
CA ILE A 7 6.22 -3.06 9.99
C ILE A 7 7.70 -2.93 10.38
N ARG A 8 7.98 -2.43 11.58
CA ARG A 8 9.35 -2.29 12.11
C ARG A 8 10.05 -3.62 12.30
N ILE A 9 9.40 -4.61 12.91
CA ILE A 9 9.99 -5.95 13.13
C ILE A 9 10.27 -6.65 11.79
N MET A 10 9.40 -6.46 10.79
CA MET A 10 9.58 -7.03 9.45
C MET A 10 10.62 -6.29 8.61
N GLY A 11 11.05 -5.09 9.02
CA GLY A 11 11.97 -4.24 8.27
C GLY A 11 11.43 -3.86 6.89
N LEU A 12 10.15 -3.48 6.81
CA LEU A 12 9.53 -3.08 5.54
C LEU A 12 9.83 -1.61 5.25
N ASP A 13 10.23 -1.33 4.01
CA ASP A 13 10.46 0.04 3.54
C ASP A 13 9.12 0.77 3.31
N PRO A 14 9.03 2.08 3.57
CA PRO A 14 7.85 2.85 3.22
C PRO A 14 7.67 2.92 1.70
N ILE A 15 6.45 2.70 1.21
CA ILE A 15 6.09 2.90 -0.19
C ILE A 15 5.32 4.22 -0.31
N THR A 16 6.03 5.29 -0.70
CA THR A 16 5.46 6.63 -0.93
C THR A 16 5.33 6.98 -2.42
N GLU A 17 5.96 6.18 -3.29
CA GLU A 17 5.97 6.33 -4.74
C GLU A 17 6.03 4.96 -5.43
N THR A 18 5.81 4.94 -6.74
CA THR A 18 5.87 3.70 -7.52
C THR A 18 7.22 3.02 -7.32
N SER A 19 7.17 1.78 -6.83
CA SER A 19 8.34 1.03 -6.40
C SER A 19 8.48 -0.25 -7.22
N GLN A 20 9.72 -0.57 -7.59
CA GLN A 20 10.07 -1.74 -8.39
C GLN A 20 11.30 -2.43 -7.82
N SER A 21 11.29 -3.76 -7.80
CA SER A 21 12.42 -4.58 -7.35
C SER A 21 12.41 -5.92 -8.07
N ALA A 22 13.49 -6.24 -8.78
CA ALA A 22 13.67 -7.55 -9.41
C ALA A 22 13.74 -8.70 -8.38
N ALA A 23 14.10 -8.39 -7.12
CA ALA A 23 14.10 -9.34 -6.01
C ALA A 23 12.74 -9.47 -5.30
N GLY A 24 11.71 -8.74 -5.78
CA GLY A 24 10.41 -8.61 -5.14
C GLY A 24 10.32 -7.39 -4.23
N ILE A 25 9.10 -6.84 -4.10
CA ILE A 25 8.79 -5.72 -3.22
C ILE A 25 8.70 -6.20 -1.77
N ARG A 26 9.35 -5.45 -0.89
CA ARG A 26 9.28 -5.63 0.57
C ARG A 26 9.04 -4.28 1.23
N GLY A 27 7.80 -3.79 1.15
CA GLY A 27 7.44 -2.50 1.70
C GLY A 27 6.03 -2.45 2.27
N ALA A 28 5.71 -1.32 2.89
CA ALA A 28 4.41 -1.02 3.45
C ALA A 28 3.94 0.37 2.99
N THR A 29 2.73 0.42 2.45
CA THR A 29 2.05 1.69 2.15
C THR A 29 1.27 2.15 3.38
N ARG A 30 1.37 3.44 3.70
CA ARG A 30 0.52 4.09 4.70
C ARG A 30 -0.51 4.98 4.02
N PHE A 31 -1.77 4.81 4.37
CA PHE A 31 -2.85 5.67 3.87
C PHE A 31 -3.21 6.74 4.89
N ASN A 32 -3.51 7.94 4.41
CA ASN A 32 -3.86 9.08 5.27
C ASN A 32 -5.26 8.97 5.90
N GLN A 33 -6.10 8.08 5.35
CA GLN A 33 -7.46 7.80 5.76
C GLN A 33 -7.79 6.32 5.55
N GLY A 34 -8.86 5.83 6.16
CA GLY A 34 -9.36 4.48 5.95
C GLY A 34 -9.82 3.82 7.25
N SER A 35 -10.33 2.59 7.13
CA SER A 35 -10.72 1.75 8.27
C SER A 35 -10.12 0.36 8.14
N HIS A 36 -10.05 -0.40 9.24
CA HIS A 36 -9.74 -1.83 9.18
C HIS A 36 -10.98 -2.56 8.65
N GLY A 37 -11.10 -2.62 7.33
CA GLY A 37 -12.26 -3.16 6.63
C GLY A 37 -11.86 -3.99 5.41
N SER A 38 -12.86 -4.30 4.58
CA SER A 38 -12.65 -5.04 3.35
C SER A 38 -11.94 -4.18 2.30
N LEU A 39 -11.09 -4.80 1.48
CA LEU A 39 -10.51 -4.20 0.27
C LEU A 39 -11.58 -3.85 -0.80
N LEU A 40 -12.82 -4.30 -0.60
CA LEU A 40 -13.97 -4.04 -1.48
C LEU A 40 -14.98 -3.05 -0.87
N ASP A 41 -14.72 -2.52 0.33
CA ASP A 41 -15.61 -1.57 1.00
C ASP A 41 -15.07 -0.12 0.83
N PRO A 42 -15.77 0.74 0.07
CA PRO A 42 -15.36 2.12 -0.14
C PRO A 42 -15.91 3.10 0.91
N SER A 43 -16.66 2.64 1.92
CA SER A 43 -17.42 3.51 2.83
C SER A 43 -16.56 4.51 3.62
N ALA A 44 -15.32 4.14 3.96
CA ALA A 44 -14.40 5.02 4.67
C ALA A 44 -13.74 6.06 3.75
N SER A 45 -13.32 5.66 2.55
CA SER A 45 -12.77 6.55 1.52
C SER A 45 -12.69 5.81 0.18
N PRO A 46 -13.51 6.18 -0.82
CA PRO A 46 -13.46 5.56 -2.14
C PRO A 46 -12.09 5.71 -2.83
N ALA A 47 -11.41 6.84 -2.64
CA ALA A 47 -10.10 7.11 -3.24
C ALA A 47 -9.01 6.18 -2.66
N VAL A 48 -8.98 6.02 -1.33
CA VAL A 48 -8.05 5.09 -0.67
C VAL A 48 -8.35 3.65 -1.08
N THR A 49 -9.63 3.26 -1.17
CA THR A 49 -10.02 1.91 -1.62
C THR A 49 -9.56 1.64 -3.06
N ALA A 50 -9.72 2.60 -3.96
CA ALA A 50 -9.22 2.48 -5.34
C ALA A 50 -7.68 2.36 -5.40
N GLU A 51 -6.96 3.17 -4.62
CA GLU A 51 -5.49 3.10 -4.55
C GLU A 51 -5.01 1.74 -4.00
N MET A 52 -5.62 1.24 -2.91
CA MET A 52 -5.30 -0.09 -2.37
C MET A 52 -5.53 -1.21 -3.40
N GLN A 53 -6.63 -1.14 -4.16
CA GLN A 53 -6.93 -2.11 -5.22
C GLN A 53 -5.92 -2.03 -6.37
N GLY A 54 -5.52 -0.82 -6.78
CA GLY A 54 -4.49 -0.60 -7.80
C GLY A 54 -3.13 -1.15 -7.38
N GLN A 55 -2.72 -0.89 -6.14
CA GLN A 55 -1.48 -1.45 -5.57
C GLN A 55 -1.53 -2.97 -5.54
N ALA A 56 -2.62 -3.58 -5.06
CA ALA A 56 -2.79 -5.03 -5.07
C ALA A 56 -2.75 -5.63 -6.48
N ALA A 57 -3.43 -5.00 -7.45
CA ALA A 57 -3.44 -5.46 -8.84
C ALA A 57 -2.05 -5.38 -9.49
N SER A 58 -1.29 -4.31 -9.23
CA SER A 58 0.08 -4.17 -9.75
C SER A 58 1.04 -5.19 -9.12
N LEU A 59 0.91 -5.46 -7.82
CA LEU A 59 1.69 -6.48 -7.13
C LEU A 59 1.41 -7.87 -7.70
N ILE A 60 0.15 -8.23 -7.88
CA ILE A 60 -0.24 -9.54 -8.42
C ILE A 60 0.19 -9.70 -9.87
N SER A 61 -0.08 -8.71 -10.73
CA SER A 61 0.22 -8.80 -12.17
C SER A 61 1.73 -8.83 -12.46
N SER A 62 2.54 -8.21 -11.61
CA SER A 62 4.00 -8.22 -11.70
C SER A 62 4.67 -9.43 -11.04
N GLY A 63 3.90 -10.35 -10.46
CA GLY A 63 4.46 -11.47 -9.68
C GLY A 63 5.21 -11.02 -8.42
N GLY A 64 4.82 -9.89 -7.84
CA GLY A 64 5.38 -9.35 -6.60
C GLY A 64 6.54 -8.36 -6.78
N THR A 65 6.85 -7.94 -8.01
CA THR A 65 8.03 -7.11 -8.31
C THR A 65 7.75 -5.62 -8.41
N THR A 66 6.47 -5.21 -8.47
CA THR A 66 6.06 -3.81 -8.63
C THR A 66 4.89 -3.47 -7.73
N VAL A 67 4.91 -2.29 -7.12
CA VAL A 67 3.74 -1.62 -6.56
C VAL A 67 3.62 -0.25 -7.22
N VAL A 68 2.52 -0.01 -7.94
CA VAL A 68 2.24 1.27 -8.59
C VAL A 68 1.44 2.16 -7.65
N VAL A 69 1.94 3.36 -7.42
CA VAL A 69 1.21 4.43 -6.71
C VAL A 69 0.49 5.28 -7.76
N ASN A 70 -0.86 5.24 -7.77
CA ASN A 70 -1.66 5.98 -8.77
C ASN A 70 -2.11 7.35 -8.24
N ASP A 71 -2.45 7.42 -6.95
CA ASP A 71 -2.82 8.66 -6.26
C ASP A 71 -1.90 8.90 -5.04
N PRO A 72 -0.79 9.65 -5.19
CA PRO A 72 0.08 9.99 -4.07
C PRO A 72 -0.62 10.85 -2.99
N SER A 73 -1.74 11.51 -3.31
CA SER A 73 -2.41 12.40 -2.35
C SER A 73 -3.08 11.66 -1.19
N VAL A 74 -3.29 10.34 -1.32
CA VAL A 74 -3.85 9.48 -0.28
C VAL A 74 -2.80 8.74 0.54
N ILE A 75 -1.51 8.89 0.23
CA ILE A 75 -0.39 8.24 0.92
C ILE A 75 0.22 9.17 1.97
N GLN A 76 0.62 8.61 3.12
CA GLN A 76 1.40 9.32 4.15
C GLN A 76 2.88 9.29 3.79
N ASN A 77 3.58 10.40 4.01
CA ASN A 77 4.97 10.61 3.57
C ASN A 77 6.01 10.53 4.71
N ASP A 78 5.58 10.07 5.89
CA ASP A 78 6.31 10.09 7.16
C ASP A 78 6.62 8.69 7.74
#